data_AF-A0A7R8WSL0-F1
#
_entry.id   AF-A0A7R8WSL0-F1
#
_cell.length_a   1.000
_cell.length_b   1.000
_cell.length_c   1.000
_cell.angle_alpha   90.00
_cell.angle_beta   90.00
_cell.angle_gamma   90.00
#
_symmetry.space_group_name_H-M   'P 1'
#
loop_
_entity.id
_entity.type
_entity.pdbx_description
1 polymer ?
#
loop_
_entity_poly.entity_id
_entity_poly.type
_entity_poly.pdbx_seq_one_letter_code
_entity_poly.pdbx_strand_id
1 'polypeptide(L)'
;MYTISYSIVPKEGPPGTIVTITGKGLGETKEDVVGLEINGESVIGSLIWISPTAIKATVGKAGGKGSVRIWLRSGAVGQSHVTFTCILPL
;
A
#
# COMPACT_ATOMS: atom_id res chain seq x y z
N MET A 1 -18.16 6.95 6.19
CA MET A 1 -16.86 6.26 5.97
C MET A 1 -16.35 6.69 4.61
N TYR A 2 -15.17 7.31 4.52
CA TYR A 2 -14.55 7.65 3.23
C TYR A 2 -13.84 6.41 2.70
N THR A 3 -14.41 5.78 1.67
CA THR A 3 -13.76 4.66 0.99
C THR A 3 -12.85 5.23 -0.10
N ILE A 4 -11.53 5.17 0.11
CA ILE A 4 -10.56 5.51 -0.94
C ILE A 4 -10.29 4.27 -1.79
N SER A 5 -10.64 4.37 -3.07
CA SER A 5 -10.33 3.35 -4.08
C SER A 5 -8.95 3.63 -4.67
N TYR A 6 -8.09 2.62 -4.64
CA TYR A 6 -6.77 2.66 -5.25
C TYR A 6 -6.47 1.35 -5.95
N SER A 7 -5.42 1.35 -6.78
CA SER A 7 -4.89 0.23 -7.54
C SER A 7 -3.41 0.04 -7.20
N ILE A 8 -2.88 -1.16 -7.44
CA ILE A 8 -1.48 -1.51 -7.20
C ILE A 8 -0.85 -2.11 -8.45
N VAL A 9 0.38 -1.67 -8.76
CA VAL A 9 1.18 -2.21 -9.86
C VAL A 9 2.64 -2.39 -9.39
N PRO A 10 3.25 -3.56 -9.60
CA PRO A 10 2.64 -4.80 -10.08
C PRO A 10 1.65 -5.41 -9.05
N LYS A 11 0.80 -6.34 -9.49
CA LYS A 11 -0.14 -7.07 -8.60
C LYS A 11 0.47 -8.31 -7.95
N GLU A 12 1.67 -8.68 -8.37
CA GLU A 12 2.42 -9.83 -7.87
C GLU A 12 3.93 -9.63 -8.03
N GLY A 13 4.69 -10.40 -7.26
CA GLY A 13 6.16 -10.39 -7.29
C GLY A 13 6.77 -10.98 -6.02
N PRO A 14 8.09 -11.21 -5.99
CA PRO A 14 8.77 -11.70 -4.79
C PRO A 14 8.88 -10.64 -3.68
N PRO A 15 9.25 -11.02 -2.45
CA PRO A 15 9.67 -10.08 -1.42
C PRO A 15 10.67 -9.04 -1.95
N GLY A 16 10.50 -7.77 -1.57
CA GLY A 16 11.32 -6.67 -2.08
C GLY A 16 10.79 -6.02 -3.37
N THR A 17 9.68 -6.52 -3.93
CA THR A 17 9.03 -5.87 -5.09
C THR A 17 8.63 -4.44 -4.75
N ILE A 18 9.03 -3.48 -5.58
CA ILE A 18 8.59 -2.09 -5.45
C ILE A 18 7.24 -1.97 -6.14
N VAL A 19 6.22 -1.63 -5.36
CA VAL A 19 4.87 -1.41 -5.85
C VAL A 19 4.54 0.07 -5.89
N THR A 20 3.77 0.46 -6.89
CA THR A 20 3.15 1.77 -6.98
C THR A 20 1.65 1.62 -6.70
N ILE A 21 1.19 2.35 -5.70
CA ILE A 21 -0.21 2.44 -5.31
C ILE A 21 -0.76 3.77 -5.84
N THR A 22 -1.79 3.71 -6.69
CA THR A 22 -2.41 4.90 -7.29
C THR A 22 -3.89 4.95 -6.98
N GLY A 23 -4.44 6.11 -6.63
CA GLY A 23 -5.83 6.26 -6.25
C GLY A 23 -6.22 7.71 -6.02
N LYS A 24 -7.30 7.93 -5.27
CA LYS A 24 -7.70 9.26 -4.80
C LYS A 24 -7.58 9.34 -3.29
N GLY A 25 -7.18 10.50 -2.77
CA GLY A 25 -7.14 10.77 -1.33
C GLY A 25 -6.07 9.95 -0.60
N LEU A 26 -4.86 9.85 -1.15
CA LEU A 26 -3.71 9.19 -0.51
C LEU A 26 -2.90 10.14 0.40
N GLY A 27 -3.59 11.06 1.07
CA GLY A 27 -3.00 12.14 1.87
C GLY A 27 -2.60 13.36 1.02
N GLU A 28 -2.78 14.57 1.54
CA GLU A 28 -2.36 15.80 0.86
C GLU A 28 -0.84 15.99 0.98
N THR A 29 -0.25 15.48 2.07
CA THR A 29 1.19 15.41 2.26
C THR A 29 1.65 14.04 2.73
N LYS A 30 2.97 13.81 2.77
CA LYS A 30 3.56 12.56 3.28
C LYS A 30 3.15 12.30 4.73
N GLU A 31 3.07 13.35 5.55
CA GLU A 31 2.79 13.29 6.99
C GLU A 31 1.36 12.85 7.31
N ASP A 32 0.48 12.93 6.31
CA ASP A 32 -0.89 12.42 6.42
C ASP A 32 -0.92 10.90 6.41
N VAL A 33 0.04 10.22 5.80
CA VAL A 33 0.08 8.75 5.76
C VAL A 33 0.75 8.23 7.02
N VAL A 34 -0.05 7.72 7.94
CA VAL A 34 0.41 7.24 9.26
C VAL A 34 0.59 5.72 9.32
N GLY A 35 0.12 4.99 8.31
CA GLY A 35 0.31 3.55 8.22
C GLY A 35 0.14 3.04 6.79
N LEU A 36 0.90 2.00 6.47
CA LEU A 36 0.81 1.25 5.23
C LEU A 36 1.12 -0.23 5.51
N GLU A 37 0.21 -1.10 5.10
CA GLU A 37 0.33 -2.55 5.25
C GLU A 37 0.09 -3.23 3.90
N ILE A 38 0.93 -4.22 3.59
CA ILE A 38 0.77 -5.10 2.44
C ILE A 38 0.87 -6.53 2.95
N ASN A 39 -0.11 -7.37 2.61
CA ASN A 39 -0.16 -8.78 3.02
C ASN A 39 -0.11 -9.00 4.55
N GLY A 40 -0.63 -8.04 5.34
CA GLY A 40 -0.58 -8.12 6.80
C GLY A 40 0.76 -7.67 7.42
N GLU A 41 1.73 -7.25 6.61
CA GLU A 41 3.02 -6.73 7.06
C GLU A 41 3.06 -5.21 6.94
N SER A 42 3.46 -4.52 8.02
CA SER A 42 3.65 -3.08 8.01
C SER A 42 4.89 -2.71 7.21
N VAL A 43 4.70 -1.94 6.13
CA VAL A 43 5.77 -1.51 5.20
C VAL A 43 5.92 0.01 5.16
N ILE A 44 5.34 0.72 6.12
CA ILE A 44 5.37 2.19 6.21
C ILE A 44 6.80 2.78 6.16
N GLY A 45 7.80 2.06 6.69
CA GLY A 45 9.19 2.49 6.64
C GLY A 45 9.79 2.57 5.23
N SER A 46 9.18 1.89 4.24
CA SER A 46 9.58 1.92 2.83
C SER A 46 8.77 2.92 1.99
N LEU A 47 7.82 3.63 2.62
CA LEU A 47 6.89 4.51 1.92
C LEU A 47 7.61 5.71 1.30
N ILE A 48 7.37 5.89 0.00
CA ILE A 48 7.73 7.10 -0.74
C ILE A 48 6.42 7.73 -1.22
N TRP A 49 6.02 8.82 -0.57
CA TRP A 49 4.89 9.62 -1.02
C TRP A 49 5.28 10.40 -2.27
N ILE A 50 4.44 10.37 -3.31
CA ILE A 50 4.69 11.04 -4.60
C ILE A 50 3.72 12.19 -4.80
N SER A 51 2.43 11.95 -4.55
CA SER A 51 1.34 12.92 -4.72
C SER A 51 0.11 12.46 -3.95
N PRO A 52 -0.95 13.29 -3.85
CA PRO A 52 -2.22 12.86 -3.25
C PRO A 52 -2.92 11.70 -3.97
N THR A 53 -2.39 11.30 -5.12
CA THR A 53 -2.91 10.19 -5.93
C THR A 53 -1.92 9.05 -6.14
N ALA A 54 -0.68 9.13 -5.60
CA ALA A 54 0.33 8.11 -5.82
C ALA A 54 1.32 7.97 -4.65
N ILE A 55 1.60 6.71 -4.30
CA ILE A 55 2.59 6.30 -3.30
C ILE A 55 3.38 5.12 -3.84
N LYS A 56 4.66 5.02 -3.51
CA LYS A 56 5.47 3.80 -3.69
C LYS A 56 5.81 3.16 -2.36
N ALA A 57 5.95 1.84 -2.36
CA ALA A 57 6.42 1.08 -1.21
C ALA A 57 7.11 -0.21 -1.65
N THR A 58 7.91 -0.78 -0.75
CA THR A 58 8.57 -2.06 -0.96
C THR A 58 7.81 -3.14 -0.23
N VAL A 59 7.44 -4.21 -0.94
CA VAL A 59 6.75 -5.37 -0.35
C VAL A 59 7.69 -6.08 0.63
N GLY A 60 7.14 -6.43 1.79
CA GLY A 60 7.85 -7.17 2.83
C GLY A 60 8.08 -8.64 2.48
N LYS A 61 8.37 -9.46 3.50
CA LYS A 61 8.67 -10.89 3.34
C LYS A 61 7.44 -11.78 3.41
N ALA A 62 6.29 -11.24 3.82
CA ALA A 62 5.03 -11.97 3.89
C ALA A 62 4.61 -12.50 2.52
N GLY A 63 4.65 -13.83 2.37
CA GLY A 63 4.20 -14.54 1.18
C GLY A 63 2.67 -14.59 1.04
N GLY A 64 2.20 -14.98 -0.14
CA GLY A 64 0.79 -15.22 -0.41
C GLY A 64 0.02 -13.99 -0.88
N LYS A 65 -1.31 -14.16 -1.01
CA LYS A 65 -2.23 -13.12 -1.46
C LYS A 65 -2.85 -12.42 -0.26
N GLY A 66 -2.67 -11.11 -0.14
CA GLY A 66 -3.23 -10.34 0.96
C GLY A 66 -3.65 -8.94 0.55
N SER A 67 -4.38 -8.28 1.45
CA SER A 67 -4.88 -6.92 1.22
C SER A 67 -3.78 -5.88 1.35
N VAL A 68 -3.96 -4.77 0.65
CA VAL A 68 -3.25 -3.52 0.89
C VAL A 68 -4.14 -2.63 1.75
N ARG A 69 -3.56 -1.98 2.78
CA ARG A 69 -4.27 -1.06 3.67
C ARG A 69 -3.44 0.18 3.92
N ILE A 70 -4.11 1.34 3.91
CA ILE A 70 -3.51 2.65 4.14
C ILE A 70 -4.28 3.34 5.25
N TRP A 71 -3.58 3.93 6.22
CA TRP A 71 -4.17 4.74 7.27
C TRP A 71 -3.71 6.17 7.14
N LEU A 72 -4.67 7.10 7.17
CA LEU A 72 -4.40 8.53 7.14
C LEU A 72 -4.65 9.16 8.51
N ARG A 73 -3.92 10.24 8.81
CA ARG A 73 -4.03 11.03 10.05
C ARG A 73 -5.45 11.55 10.29
N SER A 74 -6.19 11.84 9.22
CA SER A 74 -7.59 12.25 9.29
C SER A 74 -8.54 11.19 9.86
N GLY A 75 -8.04 9.96 10.13
CA GLY A 75 -8.84 8.82 10.53
C GLY A 75 -9.50 8.12 9.34
N ALA A 76 -9.28 8.60 8.11
CA ALA A 76 -9.69 7.89 6.91
C ALA A 76 -8.84 6.62 6.76
N VAL A 77 -9.50 5.47 6.75
CA VAL A 77 -8.87 4.18 6.47
C VAL A 77 -9.14 3.82 5.01
N GLY A 78 -8.07 3.79 4.24
CA GLY A 78 -8.10 3.28 2.89
C GLY A 78 -8.04 1.78 2.86
N GLN A 79 -9.21 1.16 2.93
CA GLN A 79 -9.35 -0.24 2.60
C GLN A 79 -9.69 -0.35 1.11
N SER A 80 -8.76 -0.88 0.32
CA SER A 80 -9.11 -1.31 -1.04
C SER A 80 -9.38 -2.82 -1.05
N HIS A 81 -10.21 -3.24 -2.00
CA HIS A 81 -10.33 -4.66 -2.39
C HIS A 81 -9.12 -5.16 -3.20
N VAL A 82 -8.06 -4.36 -3.30
CA VAL A 82 -6.90 -4.70 -4.10
C VAL A 82 -5.95 -5.54 -3.27
N THR A 83 -5.56 -6.65 -3.88
CA THR A 83 -4.65 -7.63 -3.28
C THR A 83 -3.33 -7.64 -4.03
N PHE A 84 -2.24 -7.80 -3.29
CA PHE A 84 -0.94 -8.14 -3.86
C PHE A 84 -0.67 -9.64 -3.62
N THR A 85 -0.05 -10.32 -4.58
CA THR A 85 0.37 -11.71 -4.44
C THR A 85 1.89 -11.78 -4.32
N CYS A 86 2.38 -12.05 -3.12
CA CYS A 86 3.79 -12.25 -2.87
C CYS A 86 4.19 -13.69 -3.20
N ILE A 87 5.06 -13.87 -4.19
CA ILE A 87 5.52 -15.17 -4.68
C ILE A 87 6.87 -15.47 -4.03
N LEU A 88 6.89 -16.38 -3.06
CA LEU A 88 8.15 -16.81 -2.46
C LEU A 88 8.93 -17.66 -3.48
N PRO A 89 10.24 -17.43 -3.65
CA PRO A 89 11.07 -18.36 -4.41
C PRO A 89 11.04 -19.74 -3.75
N LEU A 90 10.94 -20.79 -4.57
CA LEU A 90 11.03 -22.19 -4.15
C LEU A 90 12.42 -22.52 -3.59
#